data_AF-A0A7C6A6P1-F1
#
_entry.id   AF-A0A7C6A6P1-F1
#
_cell.length_a   1.000
_cell.length_b   1.000
_cell.length_c   1.000
_cell.angle_alpha   90.00
_cell.angle_beta   90.00
_cell.angle_gamma   90.00
#
_symmetry.space_group_name_H-M   'P 1'
#
loop_
_entity.id
_entity.type
_entity.pdbx_description
1 polymer ?
#
loop_
_entity_poly.entity_id
_entity_poly.type
_entity_poly.pdbx_seq_one_letter_code
_entity_poly.pdbx_strand_id
1 'polypeptide(L)'
;MSTKNHKKRLFVEHVVSLCSKLGIRTIAEGIETEQELKECKDMGFNLVQGYFVEKPQMDLAALKLNYDSLNKIKSARDKTDKYLILENLKSTEPIHIDDKI
;
A
#
# COMPACT_ATOMS: atom_id res chain seq x y z
N MET A 1 -1.38 -16.35 17.95
CA MET A 1 -1.14 -16.32 16.49
C MET A 1 -1.35 -17.74 15.96
N SER A 2 -2.45 -18.00 15.25
CA SER A 2 -2.81 -19.36 14.78
C SER A 2 -1.86 -19.80 13.65
N THR A 3 -1.27 -20.98 13.80
CA THR A 3 -0.22 -21.58 12.95
C THR A 3 -0.61 -21.76 11.48
N LYS A 4 -1.89 -21.64 11.11
CA LYS A 4 -2.38 -21.76 9.72
C LYS A 4 -2.03 -20.57 8.81
N ASN A 5 -1.72 -19.39 9.35
CA ASN A 5 -1.50 -18.16 8.55
C ASN A 5 -0.04 -17.76 8.34
N HIS A 6 0.92 -18.43 8.98
CA HIS A 6 2.33 -18.04 8.88
C HIS A 6 2.90 -18.23 7.47
N LYS A 7 2.61 -19.36 6.80
CA LYS A 7 3.08 -19.61 5.41
C LYS A 7 2.53 -18.61 4.41
N LYS A 8 1.23 -18.25 4.54
CA LYS A 8 0.59 -17.25 3.68
C LYS A 8 1.23 -15.88 3.89
N ARG A 9 1.41 -15.48 5.14
CA ARG A 9 2.06 -14.23 5.50
C ARG A 9 3.47 -14.15 4.90
N LEU A 10 4.30 -15.17 5.11
CA LEU A 10 5.67 -15.22 4.60
C LEU A 10 5.71 -15.12 3.07
N PHE A 11 4.82 -15.84 2.37
CA PHE A 11 4.70 -15.75 0.92
C PHE A 11 4.36 -14.32 0.47
N VAL A 12 3.37 -13.69 1.10
CA VAL A 12 2.97 -12.31 0.79
C VAL A 12 4.11 -11.32 1.07
N GLU A 13 4.82 -11.46 2.19
CA GLU A 13 5.99 -10.64 2.52
C GLU A 13 7.08 -10.73 1.42
N HIS A 14 7.34 -11.93 0.90
CA HIS A 14 8.30 -12.11 -0.20
C HIS A 14 7.83 -11.44 -1.50
N VAL A 15 6.55 -11.56 -1.86
CA VAL A 15 5.98 -10.90 -3.04
C VAL A 15 6.08 -9.38 -2.90
N VAL A 16 5.67 -8.82 -1.75
CA VAL A 16 5.74 -7.38 -1.48
C VAL A 16 7.19 -6.89 -1.52
N SER A 17 8.14 -7.63 -0.95
CA SER A 17 9.56 -7.30 -1.01
C SER A 17 10.10 -7.32 -2.44
N LEU A 18 9.70 -8.29 -3.25
CA LEU A 18 10.08 -8.36 -4.67
C LEU A 18 9.52 -7.16 -5.44
N CYS A 19 8.24 -6.84 -5.27
CA CYS A 19 7.63 -5.66 -5.89
C CYS A 19 8.38 -4.38 -5.53
N SER A 20 8.71 -4.18 -4.25
CA SER A 20 9.50 -3.03 -3.79
C SER A 20 10.86 -2.94 -4.51
N LYS A 21 11.60 -4.05 -4.61
CA LYS A 21 12.89 -4.12 -5.32
C LYS A 21 12.77 -3.86 -6.83
N LEU A 22 11.62 -4.17 -7.42
CA LEU A 22 11.33 -3.91 -8.84
C LEU A 22 10.73 -2.49 -9.07
N GLY A 23 10.58 -1.67 -8.02
CA GLY A 23 9.94 -0.35 -8.13
C GLY A 23 8.42 -0.41 -8.35
N ILE A 24 7.79 -1.56 -8.11
CA ILE A 24 6.34 -1.77 -8.26
C ILE A 24 5.63 -1.40 -6.96
N ARG A 25 4.60 -0.54 -7.05
CA ARG A 25 3.75 -0.21 -5.90
C ARG A 25 2.68 -1.26 -5.68
N THR A 26 2.55 -1.73 -4.44
CA THR A 26 1.54 -2.70 -4.02
C THR A 26 0.38 -2.05 -3.28
N ILE A 27 -0.83 -2.59 -3.46
CA ILE A 27 -2.02 -2.24 -2.70
C ILE A 27 -2.59 -3.48 -2.01
N ALA A 28 -2.93 -3.37 -0.72
CA ALA A 28 -3.71 -4.38 -0.02
C ALA A 28 -5.17 -3.93 0.05
N GLU A 29 -6.07 -4.73 -0.52
CA GLU A 29 -7.51 -4.47 -0.53
C GLU A 29 -8.24 -5.29 0.54
N GLY A 30 -9.39 -4.79 0.99
CA GLY A 30 -10.26 -5.48 1.94
C GLY A 30 -9.87 -5.32 3.41
N ILE A 31 -9.24 -4.20 3.78
CA ILE A 31 -8.90 -3.91 5.18
C ILE A 31 -10.15 -3.53 5.98
N GLU A 32 -10.49 -4.32 6.99
CA GLU A 32 -11.68 -4.12 7.83
C GLU A 32 -11.33 -3.78 9.28
N THR A 33 -10.10 -4.04 9.71
CA THR A 33 -9.63 -3.83 11.09
C THR A 33 -8.28 -3.10 11.19
N GLU A 34 -8.02 -2.49 12.35
CA GLU A 34 -6.72 -1.89 12.68
C GLU A 34 -5.58 -2.91 12.63
N GLN A 35 -5.85 -4.14 13.08
CA GLN A 35 -4.85 -5.21 13.12
C GLN A 35 -4.41 -5.59 11.70
N GLU A 36 -5.35 -5.71 10.75
CA GLU A 36 -5.03 -5.99 9.34
C GLU A 36 -4.25 -4.85 8.71
N LEU A 37 -4.63 -3.59 8.98
CA LEU A 37 -3.87 -2.43 8.53
C LEU A 37 -2.43 -2.48 9.05
N LYS A 38 -2.25 -2.75 10.34
CA LYS A 38 -0.93 -2.87 10.97
C LYS A 38 -0.12 -3.99 10.34
N GLU A 39 -0.73 -5.15 10.11
CA GLU A 39 -0.07 -6.28 9.47
C GLU A 39 0.37 -5.95 8.03
N CYS A 40 -0.45 -5.23 7.25
CA CYS A 40 -0.09 -4.78 5.91
C CYS A 40 1.05 -3.77 5.92
N LYS A 41 1.05 -2.81 6.86
CA LYS A 41 2.17 -1.88 7.04
C LYS A 41 3.46 -2.63 7.41
N ASP A 42 3.37 -3.60 8.32
CA ASP A 42 4.52 -4.41 8.74
C ASP A 42 5.06 -5.29 7.59
N MET A 43 4.19 -5.83 6.73
CA MET A 43 4.59 -6.57 5.52
C MET A 43 5.24 -5.68 4.44
N GLY A 44 5.00 -4.36 4.49
CA GLY A 44 5.63 -3.37 3.60
C GLY A 44 4.79 -2.97 2.39
N PHE A 45 3.46 -3.14 2.45
CA PHE A 45 2.57 -2.64 1.41
C PHE A 45 2.70 -1.11 1.27
N ASN A 46 2.61 -0.61 0.04
CA ASN A 46 2.69 0.83 -0.21
C ASN A 46 1.36 1.53 0.02
N LEU A 47 0.26 0.88 -0.38
CA LEU A 47 -1.10 1.40 -0.36
C LEU A 47 -2.04 0.39 0.30
N VAL A 48 -3.17 0.88 0.79
CA VAL A 48 -4.23 0.07 1.39
C VAL A 48 -5.61 0.61 0.99
N GLN A 49 -6.59 -0.28 0.89
CA GLN A 49 -8.01 0.06 0.69
C GLN A 49 -8.88 -0.88 1.53
N GLY A 50 -9.93 -0.34 2.13
CA GLY A 50 -10.92 -1.14 2.84
C GLY A 50 -11.83 -0.29 3.71
N TYR A 51 -12.89 -0.89 4.24
CA TYR A 51 -13.92 -0.19 5.02
C TYR A 51 -13.39 0.38 6.32
N PHE A 52 -12.27 -0.13 6.83
CA PHE A 52 -11.57 0.47 7.97
C PHE A 52 -11.02 1.87 7.65
N VAL A 53 -10.66 2.13 6.38
CA VAL A 53 -10.20 3.43 5.91
C VAL A 53 -11.40 4.33 5.65
N GLU A 54 -12.25 3.93 4.69
CA GLU A 54 -13.48 4.62 4.32
C GLU A 54 -14.32 3.66 3.46
N LYS A 55 -15.65 3.77 3.55
CA LYS A 55 -16.53 3.00 2.66
C LYS A 55 -16.60 3.63 1.27
N PRO A 56 -16.80 2.85 0.20
CA PRO A 56 -17.09 3.38 -1.13
C PRO A 56 -18.27 4.36 -1.08
N GLN A 57 -18.12 5.51 -1.70
CA GLN A 57 -19.15 6.54 -1.74
C GLN A 57 -19.10 7.33 -3.05
N MET A 58 -20.27 7.84 -3.45
CA MET A 58 -20.42 8.62 -4.69
C MET A 58 -20.26 10.13 -4.45
N ASP A 59 -20.35 10.58 -3.20
CA ASP A 59 -20.16 11.98 -2.84
C ASP A 59 -18.67 12.29 -2.69
N LEU A 60 -18.08 12.92 -3.71
CA LEU A 60 -16.68 13.32 -3.70
C LEU A 60 -16.38 14.37 -2.62
N ALA A 61 -17.37 15.19 -2.23
CA ALA A 61 -17.18 16.24 -1.22
C ALA A 61 -17.06 15.67 0.20
N ALA A 62 -17.52 14.44 0.42
CA ALA A 62 -17.42 13.74 1.69
C ALA A 62 -16.09 12.97 1.88
N LEU A 63 -15.26 12.89 0.83
CA LEU A 63 -13.92 12.32 0.93
C LEU A 63 -12.97 13.22 1.72
N LYS A 64 -12.14 12.62 2.58
CA LYS A 64 -11.14 13.34 3.37
C LYS A 64 -9.80 13.32 2.66
N LEU A 65 -9.12 14.48 2.61
CA LEU A 65 -7.76 14.56 2.11
C LEU A 65 -6.77 13.76 2.97
N ASN A 66 -7.03 13.67 4.28
CA ASN A 66 -6.19 12.96 5.23
C ASN A 66 -7.04 12.22 6.27
N TYR A 67 -6.58 11.04 6.67
CA TYR A 67 -7.19 10.19 7.69
C TYR A 67 -6.29 10.13 8.94
N ASP A 68 -6.32 11.18 9.76
CA ASP A 68 -5.39 11.35 10.90
C ASP A 68 -5.42 10.22 11.92
N SER A 69 -6.56 9.56 12.10
CA SER A 69 -6.69 8.36 12.95
C SER A 69 -5.78 7.23 12.47
N LEU A 70 -5.58 7.07 11.16
CA LEU A 70 -4.77 6.01 10.58
C LEU A 70 -3.27 6.32 10.63
N ASN A 71 -2.90 7.59 10.65
CA ASN A 71 -1.51 8.06 10.77
C ASN A 71 -0.92 7.73 12.15
N LYS A 72 -1.75 7.60 13.18
CA LYS A 72 -1.33 7.24 14.54
C LYS A 72 -0.96 5.76 14.67
N ILE A 73 -1.44 4.91 13.77
CA ILE A 73 -1.18 3.47 13.77
C ILE A 73 0.25 3.23 13.29
N LYS A 74 1.16 2.96 14.23
CA LYS A 74 2.59 2.74 13.96
C LYS A 74 2.84 1.34 13.40
N SER A 75 3.77 1.26 12.44
CA SER A 75 4.38 0.00 12.02
C SER A 75 5.73 -0.21 12.69
N ALA A 76 6.14 -1.47 12.82
CA ALA A 76 7.49 -1.81 13.29
C ALA A 76 8.56 -1.64 12.20
N ARG A 77 8.14 -1.46 10.93
CA ARG A 77 9.03 -1.33 9.78
C ARG A 77 9.61 0.08 9.66
N ASP A 78 10.93 0.14 9.45
CA ASP A 78 11.68 1.39 9.29
C ASP A 78 11.54 1.98 7.87
N LYS A 79 11.68 3.32 7.72
CA LYS A 79 11.33 4.10 6.51
C LYS A 79 12.29 3.93 5.32
N THR A 80 13.17 2.94 5.35
CA THR A 80 14.34 2.84 4.45
C THR A 80 13.98 2.63 2.98
N ASP A 81 12.86 1.95 2.68
CA ASP A 81 12.51 1.57 1.30
C ASP A 81 12.00 2.75 0.43
N LYS A 82 11.61 3.88 1.04
CA LYS A 82 11.07 5.03 0.30
C LYS A 82 12.11 5.66 -0.63
N TYR A 83 13.38 5.68 -0.21
CA TYR A 83 14.46 6.29 -0.98
C TYR A 83 14.80 5.50 -2.24
N LEU A 84 14.84 4.17 -2.14
CA LEU A 84 15.09 3.28 -3.28
C LEU A 84 14.02 3.41 -4.37
N ILE A 85 12.75 3.57 -3.97
CA ILE A 85 11.64 3.77 -4.92
C ILE A 85 11.80 5.10 -5.66
N LEU A 86 12.16 6.18 -4.96
CA LEU A 86 12.36 7.50 -5.57
C LEU A 86 13.56 7.55 -6.51
N GLU A 87 14.65 6.85 -6.17
CA GLU A 87 15.85 6.78 -7.03
C GLU A 87 15.59 6.06 -8.36
N ASN A 88 14.70 5.06 -8.37
CA ASN A 88 14.44 4.22 -9.54
C ASN A 88 13.19 4.63 -10.33
N LEU A 89 12.42 5.61 -9.84
CA LEU A 89 11.23 6.10 -10.52
C LEU A 89 11.64 6.97 -11.72
N LYS A 90 11.61 6.39 -12.92
CA LYS A 90 11.76 7.17 -14.15
C LYS A 90 10.48 7.96 -14.39
N SER A 91 10.62 9.29 -14.48
CA SER A 91 9.57 10.13 -15.02
C SER A 91 9.36 9.75 -16.48
N THR A 92 8.11 9.51 -16.86
CA THR A 92 7.72 9.33 -18.25
C THR A 92 6.95 10.57 -18.67
N GLU A 93 7.27 11.05 -19.87
CA GLU A 93 6.50 12.13 -20.49
C GLU A 93 5.04 11.68 -20.66
N PRO A 94 4.05 12.55 -20.43
CA PRO A 94 2.66 12.25 -20.71
C PRO A 94 2.48 11.81 -22.17
N ILE A 95 1.81 10.69 -22.39
CA ILE A 95 1.48 10.24 -23.76
C ILE A 95 0.32 11.11 -24.25
N HIS A 96 0.53 11.79 -25.38
CA HIS A 96 -0.54 12.54 -26.02
C HIS A 96 -1.44 11.59 -26.81
N ILE A 97 -2.75 11.83 -26.78
CA ILE A 97 -3.75 10.98 -27.46
C ILE A 97 -3.47 10.88 -28.97
N ASP A 98 -2.76 11.87 -29.51
CA ASP A 98 -2.43 11.98 -30.93
C ASP A 98 -1.10 11.29 -31.31
N ASP A 99 -0.36 10.78 -30.32
CA ASP A 99 0.90 10.06 -30.56
C ASP A 99 0.59 8.73 -31.25
N LYS A 100 1.14 8.55 -32.46
CA LYS A 100 1.06 7.27 -33.18
C LYS A 100 1.96 6.23 -32.47
N ILE A 101 1.31 5.21 -31.93
CA ILE A 101 1.93 4.00 -31.35
C ILE A 101 2.81 3.30 -32.39
#